data_AF-K2G3L7-F1
#
_entry.id   AF-K2G3L7-F1
#
_cell.length_a   1.000
_cell.length_b   1.000
_cell.length_c   1.000
_cell.angle_alpha   90.00
_cell.angle_beta   90.00
_cell.angle_gamma   90.00
#
_symmetry.space_group_name_H-M   'P 1'
#
loop_
_entity.id
_entity.type
_entity.pdbx_description
1 polymer ?
#
loop_
_entity_poly.entity_id
_entity_poly.type
_entity_poly.pdbx_seq_one_letter_code
_entity_poly.pdbx_strand_id
1 'polypeptide(L)' 'LVFEGNASGEVRVVLPLASFDLRESLEYTAAGRRRILTPVALLEQTSDFELALYRPDASV' A
#
# COMPACT_ATOMS: atom_id res chain seq x y z
N LEU A 1 4.54 4.54 3.92
CA LEU A 1 4.72 3.16 3.43
C LEU A 1 5.65 2.44 4.40
N VAL A 2 5.30 1.24 4.83
CA VAL A 2 6.13 0.39 5.71
C VAL A 2 6.54 -0.84 4.91
N PHE A 3 7.84 -0.99 4.66
CA PHE A 3 8.41 -2.07 3.85
C PHE A 3 9.02 -3.20 4.69
N GLU A 4 9.39 -2.93 5.94
CA GLU A 4 10.02 -3.90 6.83
C GLU A 4 8.99 -4.80 7.52
N GLY A 5 9.34 -6.06 7.76
CA GLY A 5 8.47 -7.02 8.45
C GLY A 5 7.20 -7.43 7.69
N ASN A 6 7.17 -7.23 6.37
CA ASN A 6 6.13 -7.77 5.48
C ASN A 6 6.57 -9.11 4.89
N ALA A 7 5.61 -9.89 4.38
CA ALA A 7 5.93 -10.98 3.48
C ALA A 7 6.69 -10.44 2.25
N SER A 8 7.53 -11.26 1.64
CA SER A 8 8.34 -10.85 0.49
C SER A 8 7.44 -10.28 -0.62
N GLY A 9 7.68 -9.03 -1.01
CA GLY A 9 6.92 -8.35 -2.05
C GLY A 9 5.64 -7.67 -1.59
N GLU A 10 5.42 -7.47 -0.28
CA GLU A 10 4.26 -6.73 0.22
C GLU A 10 4.66 -5.47 1.00
N VAL A 11 3.75 -4.49 1.01
CA VAL A 11 3.93 -3.18 1.62
C VAL A 11 2.68 -2.81 2.39
N ARG A 12 2.83 -2.36 3.63
CA ARG A 12 1.73 -1.80 4.41
C ARG A 12 1.68 -0.29 4.25
N VAL A 13 0.48 0.26 4.13
CA VAL A 13 0.23 1.68 3.91
C VAL A 13 -0.79 2.16 4.92
N VAL A 14 -0.44 3.24 5.64
CA VAL A 14 -1.39 3.96 6.48
C VAL A 14 -2.11 4.98 5.61
N LEU A 15 -3.43 4.94 5.64
CA LEU A 15 -4.32 5.77 4.83
C LEU A 15 -5.26 6.56 5.75
N PRO A 16 -5.81 7.70 5.29
CA PRO A 16 -6.97 8.31 5.93
C PRO A 16 -8.15 7.34 5.98
N LEU A 17 -9.11 7.61 6.86
CA LEU A 17 -10.32 6.79 6.95
C LEU A 17 -11.10 6.78 5.64
N ALA A 18 -11.76 5.65 5.35
CA ALA A 18 -12.60 5.42 4.19
C ALA A 18 -11.89 5.72 2.86
N SER A 19 -10.57 5.47 2.79
CA SER A 19 -9.76 5.75 1.61
C SER A 19 -9.32 4.48 0.88
N PHE A 20 -9.31 3.32 1.53
CA PHE A 20 -8.96 2.07 0.86
C PHE A 20 -10.04 1.62 -0.15
N ASP A 21 -9.63 1.39 -1.39
CA ASP A 21 -10.45 0.74 -2.43
C ASP A 21 -9.63 -0.34 -3.15
N LEU A 22 -10.20 -1.54 -3.30
CA LEU A 22 -9.60 -2.66 -4.04
C LEU A 22 -9.46 -2.39 -5.54
N ARG A 23 -10.08 -1.34 -6.06
CA ARG A 23 -10.05 -0.97 -7.49
C ARG A 23 -9.04 0.13 -7.79
N GLU A 24 -8.51 0.79 -6.77
CA GLU A 24 -7.62 1.94 -6.93
C GLU A 24 -6.18 1.58 -6.57
N SER A 25 -5.28 1.71 -7.55
CA SER A 25 -3.84 1.57 -7.34
C SER A 25 -3.24 2.85 -6.77
N LEU A 26 -2.23 2.72 -5.91
CA LEU A 26 -1.46 3.86 -5.41
C LEU A 26 -0.19 4.06 -6.22
N GLU A 27 0.16 5.31 -6.44
CA GLU A 27 1.44 5.71 -7.03
C GLU A 27 2.35 6.30 -5.96
N TYR A 28 3.63 5.92 -6.01
CA TYR A 28 4.65 6.53 -5.17
C TYR A 28 5.97 6.67 -5.92
N THR A 29 6.81 7.61 -5.46
CA THR A 29 8.14 7.82 -6.02
C THR A 29 9.20 7.25 -5.08
N ALA A 30 10.06 6.39 -5.59
CA ALA A 30 11.22 5.87 -4.86
C ALA A 30 12.46 5.87 -5.76
N ALA A 31 13.57 6.40 -5.25
CA ALA A 31 14.82 6.58 -5.99
C ALA A 31 14.62 7.31 -7.34
N GLY A 32 13.76 8.34 -7.37
CA GLY A 32 13.44 9.09 -8.59
C GLY A 32 12.59 8.35 -9.62
N ARG A 33 12.23 7.08 -9.38
CA ARG A 33 11.34 6.31 -10.25
C ARG A 33 9.95 6.22 -9.64
N ARG A 34 8.96 6.49 -10.48
CA ARG A 34 7.54 6.30 -10.19
C ARG A 34 7.22 4.81 -10.18
N ARG A 35 6.51 4.36 -9.16
CA ARG A 35 6.15 2.96 -8.92
C ARG A 35 4.68 2.87 -8.56
N ILE A 36 4.07 1.75 -8.89
CA ILE A 36 2.66 1.46 -8.65
C ILE A 36 2.54 0.38 -7.59
N LEU A 37 1.54 0.53 -6.74
CA LEU A 37 1.12 -0.40 -5.70
C LEU A 37 -0.30 -0.86 -6.01
N THR A 38 -0.49 -2.15 -6.24
CA THR A 38 -1.82 -2.75 -6.40
C THR A 38 -2.42 -3.05 -5.02
N PRO A 39 -3.68 -2.67 -4.75
CA PRO A 39 -4.33 -2.97 -3.48
C PRO A 39 -4.52 -4.48 -3.30
N VAL A 40 -4.32 -4.98 -2.08
CA VAL A 40 -4.50 -6.39 -1.74
C VAL A 40 -5.63 -6.56 -0.73
N ALA A 41 -5.55 -5.87 0.42
CA ALA A 41 -6.54 -5.98 1.49
C ALA A 41 -6.47 -4.81 2.46
N LEU A 42 -7.59 -4.49 3.09
CA LEU A 42 -7.62 -3.70 4.33
C LEU A 42 -7.25 -4.64 5.49
N LEU A 43 -6.21 -4.32 6.25
CA LEU A 43 -5.75 -5.13 7.38
C LEU A 43 -6.41 -4.66 8.69
N GLU A 44 -6.50 -3.35 8.88
CA GLU A 44 -7.03 -2.75 10.11
C GLU A 44 -7.70 -1.41 9.79
N GLN A 45 -8.76 -1.10 10.53
CA GLN A 45 -9.40 0.21 10.55
C GLN A 45 -9.57 0.63 12.01
N THR A 46 -9.04 1.80 12.34
CA THR A 46 -9.16 2.42 13.66
C THR A 46 -10.07 3.64 13.58
N SER A 47 -10.17 4.42 14.66
CA SER A 47 -10.84 5.73 14.65
C SER A 47 -10.05 6.81 13.91
N ASP A 48 -8.77 6.57 13.63
CA ASP A 48 -7.85 7.62 13.17
C ASP A 48 -7.24 7.31 11.80
N PHE A 49 -7.14 6.02 11.44
CA PHE A 49 -6.52 5.59 10.18
C PHE A 49 -6.97 4.20 9.72
N GLU A 50 -6.68 3.91 8.46
CA GLU A 50 -6.72 2.58 7.85
C GLU A 50 -5.30 2.05 7.63
N LEU A 51 -5.06 0.78 7.92
CA LEU A 51 -3.83 0.07 7.53
C LEU A 51 -4.18 -0.91 6.43
N ALA A 52 -3.62 -0.70 5.24
CA ALA A 52 -3.89 -1.53 4.07
C ALA A 52 -2.62 -2.18 3.52
N LEU A 53 -2.78 -3.37 2.97
CA LEU A 53 -1.75 -4.16 2.32
C LEU A 53 -1.79 -3.90 0.81
N TYR A 54 -0.62 -3.66 0.25
CA TYR A 54 -0.41 -3.45 -1.17
C TYR A 54 0.75 -4.32 -1.68
N ARG A 55 0.74 -4.60 -2.98
CA ARG A 55 1.83 -5.26 -3.69
C ARG A 55 2.47 -4.29 -4.68
N PRO A 56 3.79 -4.08 -4.66
CA PRO A 56 4.47 -3.37 -5.73
C PRO A 56 4.32 -4.15 -7.03
N ASP A 57 4.07 -3.44 -8.12
CA ASP A 57 4.24 -4.03 -9.43
C ASP A 57 5.68 -4.54 -9.55
N ALA A 58 5.82 -5.82 -9.92
CA ALA A 58 7.09 -6.41 -10.30
C ALA A 58 7.51 -5.82 -11.66
N SER A 59 7.77 -4.53 -11.71
CA SER A 59 8.41 -3.90 -12.85
C SER A 59 9.85 -4.38 -12.86
N VAL A 60 10.14 -5.31 -13.79
CA VAL A 60 11.47 -5.80 -14.17
C VAL A 60 12.45 -4.65 -14.38
#